data_AF-A0A832AW64-F1
#
_entry.id   AF-A0A832AW64-F1
#
_cell.length_a   1.000
_cell.length_b   1.000
_cell.length_c   1.000
_cell.angle_alpha   90.00
_cell.angle_beta   90.00
_cell.angle_gamma   90.00
#
_symmetry.space_group_name_H-M   'P 1'
#
loop_
_entity.id
_entity.type
_entity.pdbx_description
1 polymer ?
#
loop_
_entity_poly.entity_id
_entity_poly.type
_entity_poly.pdbx_seq_one_letter_code
_entity_poly.pdbx_strand_id
1 'polypeptide(L)'
;MPNFADIQRLWEETLRLQKEFIESLSSTIKLFSGFSFMSKEIAVFRARIQAGGRISIPEAEKIALRLEDGDVVKVIIVKEGGEKYGDEGVSGSG
;
A
#
# COMPACT_ATOMS: atom_id res chain seq x y z
N MET A 1 31.28 30.56 -22.15
CA MET A 1 29.95 30.98 -21.64
C MET A 1 28.91 30.24 -22.46
N PRO A 2 27.90 29.59 -21.85
CA PRO A 2 26.85 28.90 -22.61
C PRO A 2 26.12 29.89 -23.53
N ASN A 3 25.82 29.48 -24.77
CA ASN A 3 25.14 30.34 -25.74
C ASN A 3 23.61 30.29 -25.55
N PHE A 4 22.87 31.21 -26.16
CA PHE A 4 21.41 31.31 -26.02
C PHE A 4 20.67 30.00 -26.36
N ALA A 5 21.10 29.27 -27.39
CA ALA A 5 20.54 27.97 -27.75
C ALA A 5 20.84 26.88 -26.71
N ASP A 6 22.00 26.94 -26.04
CA ASP A 6 22.33 26.00 -24.95
C ASP A 6 21.45 26.28 -23.73
N ILE A 7 21.20 27.56 -23.45
CA ILE A 7 20.29 28.00 -22.38
C ILE A 7 18.85 27.57 -22.68
N GLN A 8 18.38 27.67 -23.93
CA GLN A 8 17.04 27.21 -24.32
C GLN A 8 16.88 25.70 -24.16
N ARG A 9 17.88 24.90 -24.56
CA ARG A 9 17.86 23.43 -24.39
C ARG A 9 17.83 23.03 -22.92
N LEU A 10 18.64 23.68 -22.09
CA LEU A 10 18.65 23.45 -20.64
C LEU A 10 17.30 23.83 -20.00
N TRP A 11 16.65 24.88 -20.49
CA TRP A 11 15.30 25.27 -20.05
C TRP A 11 14.25 24.23 -20.43
N GLU A 12 14.28 23.71 -21.66
CA GLU A 12 13.35 22.67 -22.12
C GLU A 12 13.56 21.33 -21.38
N GLU A 13 14.81 20.93 -21.16
CA GLU A 13 15.16 19.75 -20.37
C GLU A 13 14.71 19.89 -18.91
N THR A 14 14.92 21.06 -18.30
CA THR A 14 14.48 21.34 -16.92
C THR A 14 12.96 21.31 -16.79
N LEU A 15 12.22 21.87 -17.76
CA LEU A 15 10.76 21.84 -17.77
C LEU A 15 10.20 20.41 -17.92
N ARG A 16 10.90 19.55 -18.67
CA ARG A 16 10.53 18.14 -18.83
C ARG A 16 10.74 17.35 -17.54
N LEU A 17 11.90 17.51 -16.90
CA LEU A 17 12.20 16.89 -15.61
C LEU A 17 11.23 17.35 -14.52
N GLN A 18 10.88 18.64 -14.50
CA GLN A 18 9.87 19.16 -13.58
C GLN A 18 8.48 18.54 -13.83
N LYS A 19 8.05 18.38 -15.09
CA LYS A 19 6.77 17.75 -15.42
C LYS A 19 6.72 16.29 -14.96
N GLU A 20 7.75 15.50 -15.24
CA GLU A 20 7.84 14.10 -14.81
C GLU A 20 7.86 13.98 -13.27
N PHE A 21 8.57 14.89 -12.59
CA PHE A 21 8.57 14.96 -11.12
C PHE A 21 7.20 15.34 -10.55
N ILE A 22 6.52 16.32 -11.15
CA ILE A 22 5.16 16.75 -10.75
C ILE A 22 4.14 15.63 -11.00
N GLU A 23 4.24 14.89 -12.10
CA GLU A 23 3.35 13.75 -12.39
C GLU A 23 3.56 12.59 -11.42
N SER A 24 4.81 12.30 -11.05
CA SER A 24 5.15 11.30 -10.03
C SER A 24 4.66 11.70 -8.64
N LEU A 25 4.90 12.97 -8.23
CA LEU A 25 4.37 13.53 -6.99
C LEU A 25 2.85 13.54 -6.99
N SER A 26 2.21 13.96 -8.07
CA SER A 26 0.75 13.98 -8.20
C SER A 26 0.16 12.59 -8.11
N SER A 27 0.77 11.59 -8.74
CA SER A 27 0.32 10.19 -8.69
C SER A 27 0.48 9.62 -7.27
N THR A 28 1.61 9.89 -6.63
CA THR A 28 1.87 9.53 -5.22
C THR A 28 0.87 10.21 -4.29
N ILE A 29 0.67 11.52 -4.44
CA ILE A 29 -0.31 12.31 -3.68
C ILE A 29 -1.73 11.83 -3.98
N LYS A 30 -2.08 11.38 -5.18
CA LYS A 30 -3.39 10.78 -5.51
C LYS A 30 -3.60 9.43 -4.85
N LEU A 31 -2.56 8.59 -4.76
CA LEU A 31 -2.61 7.36 -3.98
C LEU A 31 -2.83 7.70 -2.49
N PHE A 32 -2.00 8.57 -1.91
CA PHE A 32 -2.10 8.97 -0.51
C PHE A 32 -3.38 9.76 -0.18
N SER A 33 -3.89 10.61 -1.08
CA SER A 33 -5.15 11.34 -0.90
C SER A 33 -6.37 10.46 -1.14
N GLY A 34 -6.28 9.46 -2.02
CA GLY A 34 -7.25 8.38 -2.12
C GLY A 34 -7.39 7.58 -0.81
N PHE A 35 -6.28 7.41 -0.07
CA PHE A 35 -6.31 6.90 1.31
C PHE A 35 -6.80 7.95 2.32
N SER A 36 -6.49 9.24 2.14
CA SER A 36 -6.90 10.31 3.05
C SER A 36 -8.40 10.60 3.00
N PHE A 37 -9.10 10.34 1.90
CA PHE A 37 -10.58 10.40 1.86
C PHE A 37 -11.25 9.21 2.57
N MET A 38 -10.48 8.17 2.85
CA MET A 38 -10.93 6.93 3.51
C MET A 38 -10.70 6.99 5.04
N SER A 39 -10.21 8.13 5.56
CA SER A 39 -9.71 8.31 6.95
C SER A 39 -10.76 8.32 8.07
N LYS A 40 -12.03 7.98 7.82
CA LYS A 40 -13.03 7.79 8.90
C LYS A 40 -13.42 6.33 9.17
N GLU A 41 -13.09 5.38 8.30
CA GLU A 41 -13.63 4.01 8.38
C GLU A 41 -12.63 2.92 7.92
N ILE A 42 -11.32 3.14 8.07
CA ILE A 42 -10.31 2.09 7.82
C ILE A 42 -9.73 1.59 9.14
N ALA A 43 -9.72 0.27 9.31
CA ALA A 43 -8.89 -0.41 10.28
C ALA A 43 -7.78 -1.18 9.55
N VAL A 44 -6.54 -1.02 10.00
CA VAL A 44 -5.38 -1.78 9.50
C VAL A 44 -4.92 -2.70 10.62
N PHE A 45 -4.91 -4.01 10.35
CA PHE A 45 -4.50 -5.01 11.32
C PHE A 45 -3.67 -6.11 10.65
N ARG A 46 -2.83 -6.76 11.45
CA ARG A 46 -2.01 -7.88 10.99
C ARG A 46 -2.83 -9.17 11.04
N ALA A 47 -2.94 -9.86 9.91
CA ALA A 47 -3.65 -11.14 9.83
C ALA A 47 -2.82 -12.19 9.09
N ARG A 48 -2.98 -13.46 9.48
CA ARG A 48 -2.37 -14.60 8.80
C ARG A 48 -3.35 -15.16 7.78
N ILE A 49 -2.84 -15.51 6.60
CA ILE A 49 -3.60 -16.25 5.59
C ILE A 49 -3.83 -17.68 6.09
N GLN A 50 -5.08 -18.08 6.22
CA GLN A 50 -5.48 -19.42 6.65
C GLN A 50 -5.46 -20.41 5.47
N ALA A 51 -5.55 -21.71 5.77
CA ALA A 51 -5.71 -22.74 4.76
C ALA A 51 -6.92 -22.42 3.85
N GLY A 52 -6.71 -22.49 2.53
CA GLY A 52 -7.73 -22.10 1.55
C GLY A 52 -7.83 -20.58 1.29
N GLY A 53 -6.87 -19.77 1.73
CA GLY A 53 -6.76 -18.36 1.35
C GLY A 53 -7.68 -17.41 2.11
N ARG A 54 -8.31 -17.87 3.20
CA ARG A 54 -9.21 -17.06 4.03
C ARG A 54 -8.42 -16.12 4.94
N ILE A 55 -8.95 -14.92 5.13
CA ILE A 55 -8.46 -13.92 6.10
C ILE A 55 -9.64 -13.57 7.00
N SER A 56 -9.47 -13.72 8.31
CA SER A 56 -10.51 -13.36 9.29
C SER A 56 -10.27 -11.95 9.80
N ILE A 57 -11.34 -11.15 9.86
CA ILE A 57 -11.34 -9.83 10.51
C ILE A 57 -11.53 -10.07 12.02
N PRO A 58 -10.63 -9.58 12.90
CA PRO A 58 -10.80 -9.73 14.33
C PRO A 58 -12.04 -9.01 14.85
N GLU A 59 -12.55 -9.46 16.00
CA GLU A 59 -13.81 -8.95 16.56
C GLU A 59 -13.74 -7.47 16.91
N ALA A 60 -12.61 -7.01 17.45
CA ALA A 60 -12.42 -5.62 17.82
C ALA A 60 -12.55 -4.69 16.60
N GLU A 61 -12.01 -5.11 15.45
CA GLU A 61 -12.02 -4.38 14.21
C GLU A 61 -13.40 -4.40 13.55
N LYS A 62 -14.13 -5.51 13.65
CA LYS A 62 -15.54 -5.56 13.24
C LYS A 62 -16.38 -4.54 14.00
N ILE A 63 -16.22 -4.47 15.33
CA ILE A 63 -16.94 -3.50 16.18
C ILE A 63 -16.50 -2.07 15.86
N ALA A 64 -15.19 -1.83 15.74
CA ALA A 64 -14.63 -0.51 15.47
C ALA A 64 -15.09 0.05 14.12
N LEU A 65 -15.19 -0.81 13.10
CA LEU A 65 -15.69 -0.46 11.78
C LEU A 65 -17.20 -0.59 11.63
N ARG A 66 -17.91 -0.99 12.69
CA ARG A 66 -19.36 -1.21 12.68
C ARG A 66 -19.82 -2.13 11.54
N LEU A 67 -19.04 -3.19 11.30
CA LEU A 67 -19.34 -4.19 10.27
C LEU A 67 -20.39 -5.17 10.78
N GLU A 68 -21.41 -5.41 9.97
CA GLU A 68 -22.49 -6.35 10.22
C GLU A 68 -22.48 -7.53 9.21
N ASP A 69 -23.20 -8.60 9.54
CA ASP A 69 -23.32 -9.75 8.66
C ASP A 69 -24.07 -9.36 7.37
N GLY A 70 -23.39 -9.51 6.23
CA GLY A 70 -23.91 -9.12 4.92
C GLY A 70 -23.26 -7.87 4.33
N ASP A 71 -22.42 -7.17 5.10
CA ASP A 71 -21.70 -6.01 4.60
C ASP A 71 -20.64 -6.38 3.55
N VAL A 72 -20.58 -5.57 2.49
CA VAL A 72 -19.59 -5.70 1.44
C VAL A 72 -18.39 -4.81 1.77
N VAL A 73 -17.24 -5.44 1.99
CA VAL A 73 -16.00 -4.74 2.31
C VAL A 73 -15.01 -4.74 1.15
N LYS A 74 -14.19 -3.69 1.07
CA LYS A 74 -13.06 -3.62 0.13
C LYS A 74 -11.77 -3.96 0.89
N VAL A 75 -11.03 -4.96 0.39
CA VAL A 75 -9.83 -5.47 1.06
C VAL A 75 -8.57 -5.03 0.30
N ILE A 76 -7.61 -4.47 1.03
CA ILE A 76 -6.27 -4.17 0.53
C ILE A 76 -5.27 -5.04 1.31
N ILE A 77 -4.51 -5.87 0.60
CA ILE A 77 -3.54 -6.78 1.21
C ILE A 77 -2.12 -6.28 0.90
N VAL A 78 -1.35 -6.03 1.95
CA VAL A 78 0.08 -5.71 1.87
C VAL A 78 0.85 -6.83 2.55
N LYS A 79 1.74 -7.49 1.80
CA LYS A 79 2.60 -8.53 2.35
C LYS A 79 3.69 -7.89 3.22
N GLU A 80 3.68 -8.15 4.52
CA GLU A 80 4.88 -7.97 5.36
C GLU A 80 5.89 -9.07 5.03
N GLY A 81 7.17 -8.72 4.92
CA GLY A 81 8.26 -9.60 4.49
C GLY A 81 8.23 -10.99 5.15
N GLY A 82 8.55 -12.03 4.37
CA GLY A 82 8.39 -13.42 4.77
C GLY A 82 9.71 -14.11 5.04
N GLU A 83 10.03 -14.32 6.32
CA GLU A 83 10.61 -15.60 6.72
C GLU A 83 9.44 -16.55 6.91
N LYS A 84 9.46 -17.66 6.16
CA LYS A 84 8.47 -18.72 6.35
C LYS A 84 8.69 -19.30 7.74
N TYR A 85 7.84 -18.94 8.70
CA TYR A 85 7.84 -19.56 10.01
C TYR A 85 7.32 -20.99 9.84
N GLY A 86 8.23 -21.95 9.70
CA GLY A 86 7.91 -23.37 9.70
C GLY A 86 8.89 -24.18 8.87
N ASP A 87 10.01 -24.58 9.47
CA ASP A 87 10.53 -25.93 9.33
C ASP A 87 11.49 -26.26 10.50
N GLU A 88 10.97 -26.47 11.70
CA GLU A 88 11.67 -27.29 12.68
C GLU A 88 10.72 -28.42 13.07
N GLY A 89 11.08 -29.60 12.56
CA GLY A 89 10.32 -30.82 12.67
C GLY A 89 10.04 -31.17 14.11
N VAL A 90 8.77 -31.52 14.36
CA VAL A 90 8.41 -32.46 15.40
C VAL A 90 9.11 -33.79 15.05
N SER A 91 10.35 -33.98 15.54
CA SER A 91 10.91 -35.31 15.69
C SER A 91 10.26 -35.92 16.94
N GLY A 92 9.20 -36.67 16.72
CA GLY A 92 8.68 -37.57 17.74
C GLY A 92 9.65 -38.72 18.00
N SER A 93 9.51 -39.26 19.21
CA SER A 93 9.76 -40.66 19.60
C SER A 93 11.23 -41.11 19.74
N GLY A 94 11.59 -41.48 20.97
CA GLY A 94 12.83 -42.16 21.33
C GLY A 94 13.09 -42.07 22.82
#